data_AF-A0A0A2BKG4-F1
#
_entry.id   AF-A0A0A2BKG4-F1
#
_cell.length_a   1.000
_cell.length_b   1.000
_cell.length_c   1.000
_cell.angle_alpha   90.00
_cell.angle_beta   90.00
_cell.angle_gamma   90.00
#
_symmetry.space_group_name_H-M   'P 1'
#
loop_
_entity.id
_entity.type
_entity.pdbx_description
1 polymer ?
#
loop_
_entity_poly.entity_id
_entity_poly.type
_entity_poly.pdbx_seq_one_letter_code
_entity_poly.pdbx_strand_id
1 'polypeptide(L)'
;MIKTPRPLTPIEDFEKALNSASLSARELELIDYIRYIGVFSQPMMVKDLKLKPKPPALSQICEICRKIGGEMPEHFEKIRKWSKQVSEYGVKWDGDLICSSAKNIDGDYLSPSSGTSPYEFLVVHKELFIGLS
;
A
#
# COMPACT_ATOMS: atom_id res chain seq x y z
N MET A 1 23.91 4.42 -3.70
CA MET A 1 22.86 3.71 -4.45
C MET A 1 22.03 4.74 -5.19
N ILE A 2 21.95 4.65 -6.53
CA ILE A 2 20.98 5.46 -7.29
C ILE A 2 19.60 4.97 -6.83
N LYS A 3 18.89 5.81 -6.07
CA LYS A 3 17.51 5.51 -5.67
C LYS A 3 16.68 5.54 -6.94
N THR A 4 16.28 4.37 -7.47
CA THR A 4 15.27 4.34 -8.52
C THR A 4 14.02 4.99 -7.93
N PRO A 5 13.59 6.14 -8.46
CA PRO A 5 12.40 6.81 -7.94
C PRO A 5 11.20 5.89 -8.13
N ARG A 6 10.31 5.87 -7.13
CA ARG A 6 9.03 5.19 -7.25
C ARG A 6 8.28 5.78 -8.46
N PRO A 7 7.68 4.94 -9.33
CA PRO A 7 6.75 5.43 -10.34
C PRO A 7 5.59 6.18 -9.67
N LEU A 8 5.39 7.45 -10.04
CA LEU A 8 4.29 8.26 -9.52
C LEU A 8 2.96 7.69 -10.05
N THR A 9 2.00 7.40 -9.18
CA THR A 9 0.68 6.92 -9.60
C THR A 9 -0.16 8.10 -10.11
N PRO A 10 -0.63 8.09 -11.38
CA PRO A 10 -1.51 9.13 -11.88
C PRO A 10 -2.87 9.04 -11.17
N ILE A 11 -3.27 10.11 -10.47
CA ILE A 11 -4.47 10.12 -9.62
C ILE A 11 -5.73 9.85 -10.45
N GLU A 12 -5.90 10.56 -11.58
CA GLU A 12 -7.09 10.40 -12.42
C GLU A 12 -7.25 8.98 -12.95
N ASP A 13 -6.16 8.37 -13.39
CA ASP A 13 -6.18 7.00 -13.90
C ASP A 13 -6.34 5.98 -12.76
N PHE A 14 -5.81 6.27 -11.59
CA PHE A 14 -6.03 5.47 -10.39
C PHE A 14 -7.50 5.48 -9.96
N GLU A 15 -8.15 6.64 -9.94
CA GLU A 15 -9.57 6.74 -9.59
C GLU A 15 -10.45 6.04 -10.65
N LYS A 16 -10.12 6.15 -11.95
CA LYS A 16 -10.80 5.37 -13.00
C LYS A 16 -10.60 3.87 -12.77
N ALA A 17 -9.38 3.44 -12.51
CA ALA A 17 -9.05 2.04 -12.23
C ALA A 17 -9.78 1.53 -10.98
N LEU A 18 -9.84 2.32 -9.91
CA LEU A 18 -10.54 1.98 -8.67
C LEU A 18 -12.03 1.73 -8.93
N ASN A 19 -12.66 2.59 -9.74
CA ASN A 19 -14.07 2.46 -10.12
C ASN A 19 -14.35 1.27 -11.05
N SER A 20 -13.39 0.90 -11.91
CA SER A 20 -13.52 -0.23 -12.85
C SER A 20 -13.17 -1.60 -12.25
N ALA A 21 -12.35 -1.64 -11.19
CA ALA A 21 -11.76 -2.86 -10.62
C ALA A 21 -12.76 -3.85 -9.97
N SER A 22 -14.07 -3.59 -10.05
CA SER A 22 -15.14 -4.45 -9.52
C SER A 22 -14.90 -4.88 -8.07
N LEU A 23 -14.48 -3.93 -7.23
CA LEU A 23 -14.22 -4.15 -5.82
C LEU A 23 -15.53 -4.38 -5.06
N SER A 24 -15.52 -5.32 -4.12
CA SER A 24 -16.62 -5.48 -3.18
C SER A 24 -16.69 -4.28 -2.21
N ALA A 25 -17.86 -4.07 -1.60
CA ALA A 25 -18.04 -3.02 -0.60
C ALA A 25 -17.00 -3.09 0.54
N ARG A 26 -16.60 -4.31 0.93
CA ARG A 26 -15.58 -4.51 1.97
C ARG A 26 -14.17 -4.14 1.51
N GLU A 27 -13.85 -4.37 0.25
CA GLU A 27 -12.57 -3.98 -0.33
C GLU A 27 -12.46 -2.46 -0.48
N LEU A 28 -13.55 -1.81 -0.90
CA LEU A 28 -13.66 -0.35 -0.94
C LEU A 28 -13.48 0.27 0.45
N GLU A 29 -14.18 -0.27 1.46
CA GLU A 29 -14.03 0.16 2.86
C GLU A 29 -12.57 0.07 3.35
N LEU A 30 -11.86 -1.00 2.96
CA LEU A 30 -10.45 -1.19 3.28
C LEU A 30 -9.56 -0.11 2.63
N ILE A 31 -9.82 0.24 1.37
CA ILE A 31 -9.11 1.30 0.64
C ILE A 31 -9.40 2.68 1.24
N ASP A 32 -10.67 2.99 1.50
CA ASP A 32 -11.07 4.27 2.08
C ASP A 32 -10.48 4.46 3.48
N TYR A 33 -10.50 3.40 4.30
CA TYR A 33 -9.90 3.42 5.62
C TYR A 33 -8.41 3.78 5.59
N ILE A 34 -7.62 3.10 4.75
CA ILE A 34 -6.18 3.39 4.70
C ILE A 34 -5.90 4.78 4.10
N ARG A 35 -6.67 5.22 3.09
CA ARG A 35 -6.54 6.57 2.51
C ARG A 35 -6.86 7.66 3.53
N TYR A 36 -7.80 7.42 4.42
CA TYR A 36 -8.17 8.36 5.48
C TYR A 36 -7.14 8.39 6.62
N ILE A 37 -6.70 7.23 7.10
CA ILE A 37 -5.79 7.13 8.24
C ILE A 37 -4.35 7.53 7.85
N GLY A 38 -3.93 7.26 6.62
CA GLY A 38 -2.62 7.63 6.09
C GLY A 38 -1.45 6.78 6.56
N VAL A 39 -1.41 6.37 7.84
CA VAL A 39 -0.38 5.48 8.42
C VAL A 39 -1.02 4.31 9.15
N PHE A 40 -0.74 3.08 8.74
CA PHE A 40 -1.44 1.90 9.23
C PHE A 40 -0.52 0.70 9.42
N SER A 41 -1.00 -0.29 10.18
CA SER A 41 -0.36 -1.58 10.37
C SER A 41 -1.41 -2.69 10.41
N GLN A 42 -0.99 -3.96 10.31
CA GLN A 42 -1.91 -5.08 10.38
C GLN A 42 -2.76 -5.09 11.68
N PRO A 43 -2.19 -4.93 12.88
CA PRO A 43 -2.99 -4.90 14.11
C PRO A 43 -4.00 -3.75 14.15
N MET A 44 -3.63 -2.56 13.64
CA MET A 44 -4.55 -1.42 13.55
C MET A 44 -5.75 -1.76 12.68
N MET A 45 -5.53 -2.25 11.46
CA MET A 45 -6.63 -2.63 10.56
C MET A 45 -7.50 -3.74 11.16
N VAL A 46 -6.91 -4.75 11.80
CA VAL A 46 -7.67 -5.83 12.45
C VAL A 46 -8.59 -5.29 13.52
N LYS A 47 -8.08 -4.39 14.37
CA LYS A 47 -8.85 -3.76 15.44
C LYS A 47 -9.92 -2.82 14.90
N ASP A 48 -9.55 -1.86 14.07
CA ASP A 48 -10.38 -0.72 13.71
C ASP A 48 -11.48 -1.12 12.71
N LEU A 49 -11.17 -2.03 11.79
CA LEU A 49 -12.14 -2.58 10.84
C LEU A 49 -12.82 -3.86 11.34
N LYS A 50 -12.50 -4.34 12.56
CA LYS A 50 -13.01 -5.63 13.10
C LYS A 50 -12.77 -6.80 12.13
N LEU A 51 -11.62 -6.81 11.44
CA LEU A 51 -11.29 -7.89 10.51
C LEU A 51 -11.05 -9.20 11.25
N LYS A 52 -11.39 -10.31 10.61
CA LYS A 52 -10.92 -11.62 11.08
C LYS A 52 -9.38 -11.68 10.97
N PRO A 53 -8.69 -12.37 11.88
CA PRO A 53 -7.22 -12.49 11.82
C PRO A 53 -6.69 -13.18 10.55
N LYS A 54 -7.53 -13.96 9.87
CA LYS A 54 -7.20 -14.66 8.62
C LYS A 54 -8.30 -14.42 7.57
N PRO A 55 -7.94 -14.15 6.29
CA PRO A 55 -6.58 -13.90 5.82
C PRO A 55 -6.00 -12.58 6.37
N PRO A 56 -4.66 -12.44 6.48
CA PRO A 56 -4.04 -11.19 6.94
C PRO A 56 -4.53 -9.98 6.14
N ALA A 57 -4.78 -8.86 6.82
CA ALA A 57 -5.26 -7.64 6.18
C ALA A 57 -4.31 -7.13 5.07
N LEU A 58 -2.99 -7.23 5.29
CA LEU A 58 -1.99 -6.88 4.28
C LEU A 58 -2.02 -7.78 3.04
N SER A 59 -2.42 -9.05 3.19
CA SER A 59 -2.64 -9.94 2.05
C SER A 59 -3.88 -9.53 1.25
N GLN A 60 -4.95 -9.12 1.93
CA GLN A 60 -6.16 -8.59 1.28
C GLN A 60 -5.82 -7.31 0.50
N ILE A 61 -4.99 -6.41 1.04
CA ILE A 61 -4.50 -5.22 0.31
C ILE A 61 -3.77 -5.62 -0.98
N CYS A 62 -2.91 -6.65 -0.94
CA CYS A 62 -2.26 -7.13 -2.16
C CYS A 62 -3.27 -7.61 -3.22
N GLU A 63 -4.35 -8.28 -2.80
CA GLU A 63 -5.41 -8.73 -3.71
C GLU A 63 -6.16 -7.55 -4.32
N ILE A 64 -6.52 -6.55 -3.51
CA ILE A 64 -7.18 -5.33 -3.97
C ILE A 64 -6.27 -4.58 -4.96
N CYS A 65 -4.99 -4.41 -4.64
CA CYS A 65 -4.03 -3.76 -5.54
C CYS A 65 -3.84 -4.52 -6.84
N ARG A 66 -4.00 -5.85 -6.86
CA ARG A 66 -4.00 -6.63 -8.11
C ARG A 66 -5.22 -6.36 -8.97
N LYS A 67 -6.40 -6.20 -8.37
CA LYS A 67 -7.63 -5.84 -9.10
C LYS A 67 -7.50 -4.45 -9.71
N ILE A 68 -7.14 -3.44 -8.89
CA ILE A 68 -6.90 -2.07 -9.37
C ILE A 68 -5.79 -2.04 -10.42
N GLY A 69 -4.67 -2.71 -10.14
CA GLY A 69 -3.54 -2.79 -11.06
C GLY A 69 -3.85 -3.50 -12.37
N GLY A 70 -4.88 -4.36 -12.41
CA GLY A 70 -5.38 -4.99 -13.63
C GLY A 70 -5.99 -3.99 -14.62
N GLU A 71 -6.58 -2.90 -14.12
CA GLU A 71 -7.13 -1.81 -14.93
C GLU A 71 -6.05 -0.81 -15.38
N MET A 72 -4.83 -0.91 -14.83
CA MET A 72 -3.68 -0.09 -15.20
C MET A 72 -2.38 -0.92 -15.34
N PRO A 73 -2.37 -1.92 -16.24
CA PRO A 73 -1.38 -2.99 -16.24
C PRO A 73 0.06 -2.51 -16.47
N GLU A 74 0.27 -1.54 -17.37
CA GLU A 74 1.60 -1.00 -17.65
C GLU A 74 2.18 -0.26 -16.44
N HIS A 75 1.36 0.54 -15.75
CA HIS A 75 1.77 1.26 -14.55
C HIS A 75 2.05 0.28 -13.41
N PHE A 76 1.15 -0.68 -13.20
CA PHE A 76 1.29 -1.65 -12.13
C PHE A 76 2.54 -2.52 -12.30
N GLU A 77 2.91 -2.87 -13.54
CA GLU A 77 4.16 -3.58 -13.80
C GLU A 77 5.41 -2.73 -13.49
N LYS A 78 5.37 -1.42 -13.77
CA LYS A 78 6.45 -0.51 -13.36
C LYS A 78 6.59 -0.47 -11.83
N ILE A 79 5.47 -0.40 -11.11
CA ILE A 79 5.44 -0.44 -9.64
C ILE A 79 6.03 -1.76 -9.13
N ARG A 80 5.63 -2.91 -9.68
CA ARG A 80 6.14 -4.23 -9.27
C ARG A 80 7.64 -4.38 -9.52
N LYS A 81 8.13 -3.90 -10.67
CA LYS A 81 9.56 -3.87 -10.98
C LYS A 81 10.31 -3.01 -9.97
N TRP A 82 9.79 -1.82 -9.66
CA TRP A 82 10.36 -0.94 -8.65
C TRP A 82 10.35 -1.58 -7.25
N SER A 83 9.21 -2.12 -6.82
CA SER A 83 9.04 -2.83 -5.54
C SER A 83 10.07 -3.95 -5.37
N LYS A 84 10.27 -4.75 -6.41
CA LYS A 84 11.28 -5.82 -6.42
C LYS A 84 12.72 -5.27 -6.31
N GLN A 85 13.02 -4.13 -6.92
CA GLN A 85 14.34 -3.51 -6.89
C GLN A 85 14.69 -2.92 -5.51
N VAL A 86 13.70 -2.40 -4.79
CA VAL A 86 13.91 -1.80 -3.46
C VAL A 86 13.83 -2.82 -2.32
N SER A 87 13.32 -4.02 -2.60
CA SER A 87 13.28 -5.14 -1.67
C SER A 87 14.67 -5.76 -1.49
N GLU A 88 15.12 -5.88 -0.24
CA GLU A 88 16.35 -6.58 0.12
C GLU A 88 16.37 -8.04 -0.36
N TYR A 89 15.20 -8.68 -0.36
CA TYR A 89 15.05 -10.09 -0.74
C TYR A 89 14.64 -10.28 -2.21
N GLY A 90 14.58 -9.19 -3.00
CA GLY A 90 14.12 -9.25 -4.39
C GLY A 90 12.67 -9.74 -4.52
N VAL A 91 11.84 -9.46 -3.51
CA VAL A 91 10.43 -9.83 -3.47
C VAL A 91 9.57 -8.61 -3.79
N LYS A 92 8.63 -8.77 -4.73
CA LYS A 92 7.64 -7.72 -5.01
C LYS A 92 6.53 -7.73 -3.96
N TRP A 93 6.05 -6.55 -3.62
CA TRP A 93 4.86 -6.36 -2.79
C TRP A 93 3.83 -5.55 -3.57
N ASP A 94 2.68 -6.17 -3.86
CA ASP A 94 1.66 -5.54 -4.72
C ASP A 94 1.00 -4.32 -4.03
N GLY A 95 1.03 -4.25 -2.70
CA GLY A 95 0.57 -3.11 -1.91
C GLY A 95 1.34 -1.82 -2.19
N ASP A 96 2.53 -1.92 -2.79
CA ASP A 96 3.32 -0.76 -3.20
C ASP A 96 2.57 0.14 -4.19
N LEU A 97 1.51 -0.35 -4.85
CA LEU A 97 0.67 0.51 -5.70
C LEU A 97 0.14 1.74 -4.93
N ILE A 98 -0.23 1.55 -3.66
CA ILE A 98 -0.96 2.55 -2.85
C ILE A 98 -0.27 2.94 -1.55
N CYS A 99 0.76 2.22 -1.09
CA CYS A 99 1.46 2.52 0.16
C CYS A 99 2.94 2.10 0.15
N SER A 100 3.70 2.44 1.19
CA SER A 100 5.11 2.05 1.38
C SER A 100 5.48 1.96 2.87
N SER A 101 6.56 1.27 3.22
CA SER A 101 7.04 1.17 4.60
C SER A 101 7.39 2.55 5.18
N ALA A 102 6.88 2.83 6.38
CA ALA A 102 7.11 4.07 7.11
C ALA A 102 8.57 4.18 7.57
N LYS A 103 9.06 5.41 7.77
CA LYS A 103 10.41 5.69 8.28
C LYS A 103 10.38 6.64 9.47
N ASN A 104 11.35 6.50 10.38
CA ASN A 104 11.58 7.45 11.46
C ASN A 104 12.32 8.72 10.97
N ILE A 105 12.65 9.63 11.90
CA ILE A 105 13.33 10.90 11.58
C ILE A 105 14.74 10.70 11.02
N ASP A 106 15.38 9.58 11.35
CA ASP A 106 16.74 9.22 10.95
C ASP A 106 16.76 8.48 9.60
N GLY A 107 15.59 8.12 9.06
CA GLY A 107 15.42 7.45 7.78
C GLY A 107 15.37 5.92 7.83
N ASP A 108 15.36 5.34 9.04
CA ASP A 108 15.21 3.90 9.26
C ASP A 108 13.74 3.48 9.14
N TYR A 109 13.51 2.29 8.59
CA TYR A 109 12.16 1.75 8.46
C TYR A 109 11.54 1.43 9.83
N LEU A 110 10.26 1.76 9.99
CA LEU A 110 9.46 1.35 11.14
C LEU A 110 8.99 -0.10 10.95
N SER A 111 9.91 -1.02 11.17
CA SER A 111 9.70 -2.46 11.07
C SER A 111 10.20 -3.16 12.34
N PRO A 112 9.73 -4.40 12.62
CA PRO A 112 10.27 -5.19 13.73
C PRO A 112 11.77 -5.45 13.65
N SER A 113 12.31 -5.56 12.42
CA SER A 113 13.73 -5.81 12.17
C SER A 113 14.63 -4.64 12.56
N SER A 114 14.12 -3.40 12.56
CA SER A 114 14.90 -2.22 12.97
C SER A 114 14.86 -1.97 14.48
N GLY A 115 14.06 -2.73 15.23
CA GLY A 115 13.92 -2.57 16.69
C GLY A 115 13.18 -1.28 17.11
N THR A 116 12.70 -0.48 16.15
CA THR A 116 12.01 0.79 16.43
C THR A 116 10.50 0.64 16.60
N SER A 117 9.92 -0.50 16.19
CA SER A 117 8.49 -0.77 16.28
C SER A 117 8.21 -2.26 16.46
N PRO A 118 7.18 -2.66 17.23
CA PRO A 118 6.78 -4.07 17.36
C PRO A 118 6.09 -4.63 16.11
N TYR A 119 5.63 -3.78 15.19
CA TYR A 119 4.93 -4.17 13.96
C TYR A 119 5.41 -3.36 12.76
N GLU A 120 5.17 -3.87 11.56
CA GLU A 120 5.43 -3.12 10.33
C GLU A 120 4.37 -2.03 10.13
N PHE A 121 4.82 -0.79 9.98
CA PHE A 121 3.98 0.36 9.65
C PHE A 121 4.14 0.75 8.19
N LEU A 122 3.01 1.02 7.55
CA LEU A 122 2.89 1.43 6.15
C LEU A 122 2.26 2.82 6.09
N VAL A 123 2.69 3.61 5.12
CA VAL A 123 2.18 4.95 4.83
C VAL A 123 1.57 4.93 3.44
N VAL A 124 0.34 5.40 3.30
CA VAL A 124 -0.31 5.62 2.01
C VAL A 124 0.48 6.64 1.20
N HIS A 125 0.56 6.45 -0.11
CA HIS A 125 1.22 7.43 -0.96
C HIS A 125 0.49 8.77 -0.93
N LYS A 126 1.27 9.84 -0.92
CA LYS A 126 0.79 11.21 -0.68
C LYS A 126 -0.29 11.61 -1.69
N GLU A 127 -0.14 11.17 -2.93
CA GLU A 127 -1.07 11.40 -4.02
C GLU A 127 -2.48 10.82 -3.78
N LEU A 128 -2.66 9.90 -2.83
CA LEU A 128 -3.94 9.25 -2.53
C LEU A 128 -4.65 9.81 -1.28
N PHE A 129 -4.09 10.83 -0.62
CA PHE A 129 -4.71 11.48 0.54
C PHE A 129 -5.90 12.34 0.10
N ILE A 130 -7.10 11.88 0.42
CA ILE A 130 -8.36 12.54 0.06
C ILE A 130 -8.74 13.70 1.00
N GLY A 131 -7.89 14.03 1.99
CA GLY A 131 -8.17 15.05 3.01
C GLY A 131 -7.00 16.00 3.31
N LEU A 132 -5.96 16.02 2.47
CA LEU A 132 -4.83 16.96 2.56
C LEU A 132 -4.80 18.01 1.42
N SER A 133 -5.89 18.11 0.64
CA SER A 133 -6.08 19.12 -0.40
C SER A 133 -6.56 20.45 0.16
#